data_AF-A0A0F9DRN6-F1
#
_entry.id   AF-A0A0F9DRN6-F1
#
_cell.length_a   1.000
_cell.length_b   1.000
_cell.length_c   1.000
_cell.angle_alpha   90.00
_cell.angle_beta   90.00
_cell.angle_gamma   90.00
#
_symmetry.space_group_name_H-M   'P 1'
#
loop_
_entity.id
_entity.type
_entity.pdbx_description
1 polymer ?
#
loop_
_entity_poly.entity_id
_entity_poly.type
_entity_poly.pdbx_seq_one_letter_code
_entity_poly.pdbx_strand_id
1 'polypeptide(L)'
;MNGVVNNAVRTSAFIVEQPGMLTLIQDEGRFGAHRLGLSTGGPADPLAFHWANRLCGNKLGVSALEVSVGGLVLEANVATRIAVCGAHMPLTINHRAKSLWRSHQVKPGDRIELGFANEGVRAYFAVAGGFDIPTIFGSTSTVVRESMGGLNGGKLQSGDVLPCKEDLNGRCFMLPRGYRPLYGHHAMLRVIPGYQQHSFSRQQQRRFFSHEYTVSIHSDRMGCRL
;
A
#
# COMPACT_ATOMS: atom_id res chain seq x y z
N MET A 1 -33.01 -26.32 -28.24
CA MET A 1 -32.26 -25.08 -27.93
C MET A 1 -32.24 -24.93 -26.42
N ASN A 2 -31.30 -25.58 -25.74
CA ASN A 2 -31.14 -25.47 -24.30
C ASN A 2 -29.97 -24.52 -24.05
N GLY A 3 -30.30 -23.26 -23.73
CA GLY A 3 -29.33 -22.26 -23.32
C GLY A 3 -28.74 -22.68 -21.98
N VAL A 4 -27.47 -23.07 -22.01
CA VAL A 4 -26.65 -23.21 -20.81
C VAL A 4 -26.46 -21.80 -20.26
N VAL A 5 -27.24 -21.47 -19.23
CA VAL A 5 -26.99 -20.31 -18.38
C VAL A 5 -25.64 -20.56 -17.73
N ASN A 6 -24.61 -19.91 -18.27
CA ASN A 6 -23.25 -20.00 -17.80
C ASN A 6 -23.20 -19.26 -16.45
N ASN A 7 -23.51 -19.98 -15.37
CA ASN A 7 -23.45 -19.47 -14.01
C ASN A 7 -21.96 -19.38 -13.64
N ALA A 8 -21.29 -18.35 -14.16
CA ALA A 8 -19.91 -18.05 -13.79
C ALA A 8 -19.88 -17.86 -12.28
N VAL A 9 -19.28 -18.81 -11.58
CA VAL A 9 -18.97 -18.69 -10.16
C VAL A 9 -18.16 -17.40 -10.03
N ARG A 10 -18.78 -16.33 -9.52
CA ARG A 10 -18.10 -15.06 -9.31
C ARG A 10 -17.08 -15.28 -8.21
N THR A 11 -15.81 -15.36 -8.60
CA THR A 11 -14.68 -15.45 -7.67
C THR A 11 -14.74 -14.25 -6.72
N SER A 12 -14.73 -14.50 -5.40
CA SER A 12 -14.64 -13.46 -4.39
C SER A 12 -13.27 -12.77 -4.49
N ALA A 13 -13.26 -11.59 -5.11
CA ALA A 13 -12.03 -10.87 -5.44
C ALA A 13 -12.31 -9.38 -5.69
N PHE A 14 -11.24 -8.60 -5.78
CA PHE A 14 -11.24 -7.32 -6.48
C PHE A 14 -10.64 -7.50 -7.87
N ILE A 15 -11.22 -6.85 -8.88
CA ILE A 15 -10.68 -6.79 -10.23
C ILE A 15 -10.03 -5.44 -10.43
N VAL A 16 -8.79 -5.43 -10.94
CA VAL A 16 -8.08 -4.19 -11.23
C VAL A 16 -8.56 -3.65 -12.56
N GLU A 17 -9.38 -2.59 -12.55
CA GLU A 17 -9.74 -1.89 -13.79
C GLU A 17 -8.57 -1.03 -14.26
N GLN A 18 -7.99 -0.25 -13.35
CA GLN A 18 -6.84 0.62 -13.60
C GLN A 18 -5.82 0.43 -12.48
N PRO A 19 -4.56 0.04 -12.77
CA PRO A 19 -3.58 -0.25 -11.73
C PRO A 19 -2.99 1.00 -11.06
N GLY A 20 -3.32 2.20 -11.53
CA GLY A 20 -2.65 3.45 -11.16
C GLY A 20 -1.21 3.54 -11.66
N MET A 21 -0.48 4.54 -11.16
CA MET A 21 0.92 4.78 -11.57
C MET A 21 1.85 3.61 -11.17
N LEU A 22 1.73 3.18 -9.91
CA LEU A 22 2.45 2.04 -9.36
C LEU A 22 1.69 1.52 -8.14
N THR A 23 1.11 0.33 -8.28
CA THR A 23 0.47 -0.39 -7.18
C THR A 23 1.16 -1.73 -6.97
N LEU A 24 1.53 -2.03 -5.72
CA LEU A 24 2.23 -3.25 -5.32
C LEU A 24 1.49 -3.94 -4.18
N ILE A 25 1.60 -5.27 -4.11
CA ILE A 25 1.15 -6.01 -2.92
C ILE A 25 2.27 -5.97 -1.89
N GLN A 26 1.96 -5.58 -0.66
CA GLN A 26 2.91 -5.52 0.45
C GLN A 26 2.32 -6.21 1.69
N ASP A 27 3.15 -6.93 2.42
CA ASP A 27 2.93 -7.40 3.81
C ASP A 27 4.03 -6.83 4.71
N GLU A 28 4.34 -7.39 5.89
CA GLU A 28 5.46 -6.89 6.73
C GLU A 28 6.83 -6.96 6.01
N GLY A 29 6.93 -7.77 4.96
CA GLY A 29 8.17 -8.07 4.29
C GLY A 29 8.77 -9.41 4.71
N ARG A 30 9.89 -9.71 4.05
CA ARG A 30 10.60 -10.98 4.03
C ARG A 30 11.79 -10.93 4.94
N PHE A 31 11.57 -11.18 6.22
CA PHE A 31 12.65 -11.21 7.21
C PHE A 31 13.44 -12.51 7.17
N GLY A 32 14.73 -12.46 7.52
CA GLY A 32 15.62 -13.63 7.60
C GLY A 32 16.26 -14.08 6.28
N ALA A 33 15.85 -13.49 5.14
CA ALA A 33 16.40 -13.83 3.82
C ALA A 33 17.62 -13.00 3.39
N HIS A 34 18.06 -12.02 4.20
CA HIS A 34 19.17 -11.12 3.85
C HIS A 34 20.48 -11.82 3.50
N ARG A 35 20.77 -12.96 4.14
CA ARG A 35 21.97 -13.77 3.84
C ARG A 35 22.00 -14.32 2.41
N LEU A 36 20.86 -14.33 1.73
CA LEU A 36 20.71 -14.75 0.34
C LEU A 36 20.79 -13.57 -0.63
N GLY A 37 21.07 -12.36 -0.15
CA GLY A 37 21.10 -11.14 -0.96
C GLY A 37 19.71 -10.59 -1.32
N LEU A 38 18.64 -11.13 -0.73
CA LEU A 38 17.26 -10.70 -0.99
C LEU A 38 16.89 -9.49 -0.14
N SER A 39 16.20 -8.53 -0.75
CA SER A 39 15.61 -7.40 -0.03
C SER A 39 14.38 -7.83 0.75
N THR A 40 14.11 -7.12 1.86
CA THR A 40 12.96 -7.40 2.73
C THR A 40 11.63 -7.10 2.02
N GLY A 41 11.56 -6.08 1.17
CA GLY A 41 10.27 -5.57 0.70
C GLY A 41 9.50 -4.87 1.84
N GLY A 42 8.18 -5.03 1.86
CA GLY A 42 7.30 -4.46 2.89
C GLY A 42 6.84 -3.02 2.59
N PRO A 43 5.95 -2.44 3.41
CA PRO A 43 5.44 -1.09 3.23
C PRO A 43 6.54 -0.04 3.40
N ALA A 44 6.56 0.97 2.53
CA ALA A 44 7.47 2.11 2.69
C ALA A 44 7.10 3.06 3.85
N ASP A 45 5.83 3.03 4.28
CA ASP A 45 5.27 3.72 5.44
C ASP A 45 4.49 2.66 6.26
N PRO A 46 5.19 1.97 7.19
CA PRO A 46 4.58 0.93 8.01
C PRO A 46 3.43 1.44 8.87
N LEU A 47 3.47 2.71 9.32
CA LEU A 47 2.44 3.27 10.19
C LEU A 47 1.09 3.34 9.47
N ALA A 48 1.07 3.88 8.25
CA ALA A 48 -0.14 3.92 7.44
C ALA A 48 -0.62 2.52 7.05
N PHE A 49 0.30 1.61 6.69
CA PHE A 49 -0.02 0.22 6.39
C PHE A 49 -0.70 -0.50 7.56
N HIS A 50 -0.14 -0.39 8.78
CA HIS A 50 -0.72 -0.99 9.97
C HIS A 50 -2.10 -0.40 10.30
N TRP A 51 -2.28 0.92 10.14
CA TRP A 51 -3.58 1.54 10.39
C TRP A 51 -4.64 1.09 9.37
N ALA A 52 -4.30 0.98 8.09
CA ALA A 52 -5.23 0.46 7.09
C ALA A 52 -5.71 -0.95 7.46
N ASN A 53 -4.77 -1.85 7.80
CA ASN A 53 -5.08 -3.20 8.26
C ASN A 53 -5.91 -3.21 9.56
N ARG A 54 -5.52 -2.40 10.55
CA ARG A 54 -6.19 -2.32 11.86
C ARG A 54 -7.64 -1.86 11.74
N LEU A 55 -7.92 -0.92 10.84
CA LEU A 55 -9.27 -0.41 10.58
C LEU A 55 -10.16 -1.46 9.89
N CYS A 56 -9.58 -2.40 9.15
CA CYS A 56 -10.30 -3.56 8.62
C CYS A 56 -10.50 -4.69 9.64
N GLY A 57 -9.83 -4.62 10.80
CA GLY A 57 -9.83 -5.65 11.82
C GLY A 57 -8.78 -6.75 11.60
N ASN A 58 -7.83 -6.51 10.70
CA ASN A 58 -6.80 -7.48 10.36
C ASN A 58 -5.74 -7.61 11.46
N LYS A 59 -5.10 -8.78 11.51
CA LYS A 59 -3.87 -8.97 12.27
C LYS A 59 -2.73 -8.17 11.64
N LEU A 60 -1.65 -7.95 12.39
CA LEU A 60 -0.42 -7.38 11.84
C LEU A 60 0.11 -8.27 10.71
N GLY A 61 0.67 -7.63 9.69
CA GLY A 61 1.25 -8.31 8.52
C GLY A 61 0.32 -8.87 7.48
N VAL A 62 -0.99 -8.64 7.58
CA VAL A 62 -1.91 -9.01 6.52
C VAL A 62 -1.65 -8.16 5.27
N SER A 63 -1.60 -8.81 4.11
CA SER A 63 -1.27 -8.18 2.83
C SER A 63 -2.27 -7.07 2.48
N ALA A 64 -1.74 -5.94 2.03
CA ALA A 64 -2.48 -4.78 1.54
C ALA A 64 -1.84 -4.27 0.24
N LEU A 65 -2.54 -3.41 -0.49
CA LEU A 65 -1.95 -2.75 -1.66
C LEU A 65 -1.26 -1.47 -1.21
N GLU A 66 0.00 -1.28 -1.60
CA GLU A 66 0.68 0.01 -1.57
C GLU A 66 0.45 0.72 -2.91
N VAL A 67 -0.27 1.84 -2.87
CA VAL A 67 -0.59 2.69 -4.03
C VAL A 67 0.33 3.89 -4.00
N SER A 68 1.19 4.03 -5.00
CA SER A 68 2.06 5.19 -5.17
C SER A 68 1.43 6.19 -6.14
N VAL A 69 1.40 7.47 -5.76
CA VAL A 69 0.87 8.62 -6.51
C VAL A 69 -0.65 8.60 -6.75
N GLY A 70 -1.26 7.44 -6.99
CA GLY A 70 -2.70 7.28 -7.15
C GLY A 70 -3.12 6.77 -8.53
N GLY A 71 -4.41 6.90 -8.84
CA GLY A 71 -5.02 6.43 -10.09
C GLY A 71 -5.46 4.96 -10.07
N LEU A 72 -5.52 4.34 -8.89
CA LEU A 72 -5.97 2.95 -8.74
C LEU A 72 -7.50 2.91 -8.84
N VAL A 73 -8.03 2.01 -9.67
CA VAL A 73 -9.46 1.68 -9.74
C VAL A 73 -9.65 0.18 -9.61
N LEU A 74 -10.52 -0.20 -8.69
CA LEU A 74 -10.90 -1.58 -8.44
C LEU A 74 -12.42 -1.76 -8.56
N GLU A 75 -12.86 -2.88 -9.13
CA GLU A 75 -14.22 -3.38 -9.02
C GLU A 75 -14.27 -4.45 -7.92
N ALA A 76 -15.18 -4.32 -6.96
CA ALA A 76 -15.42 -5.35 -5.97
C ALA A 76 -16.35 -6.44 -6.53
N ASN A 77 -15.94 -7.70 -6.47
CA ASN A 77 -16.78 -8.87 -6.72
C ASN A 77 -17.09 -9.65 -5.42
N VAL A 78 -16.93 -9.00 -4.28
CA VAL A 78 -17.10 -9.57 -2.94
C VAL A 78 -17.74 -8.55 -2.00
N ALA A 79 -18.50 -9.02 -1.01
CA ALA A 79 -19.03 -8.18 0.06
C ALA A 79 -18.04 -8.15 1.24
N THR A 80 -17.39 -7.01 1.49
CA THR A 80 -16.33 -6.93 2.51
C THR A 80 -16.15 -5.50 3.03
N ARG A 81 -15.16 -5.29 3.90
CA ARG A 81 -14.74 -3.95 4.36
C ARG A 81 -13.38 -3.61 3.79
N ILE A 82 -13.23 -2.35 3.41
CA ILE A 82 -11.96 -1.77 2.95
C ILE A 82 -11.57 -0.58 3.82
N ALA A 83 -10.29 -0.26 3.90
CA ALA A 83 -9.79 0.96 4.52
C ALA A 83 -8.59 1.48 3.74
N VAL A 84 -8.48 2.81 3.69
CA VAL A 84 -7.35 3.48 3.03
C VAL A 84 -6.70 4.46 4.01
N CYS A 85 -5.38 4.33 4.20
CA CYS A 85 -4.56 5.22 5.02
C CYS A 85 -3.30 5.66 4.26
N GLY A 86 -2.58 6.64 4.79
CA GLY A 86 -1.37 7.20 4.16
C GLY A 86 -1.63 8.53 3.47
N ALA A 87 -1.00 8.74 2.32
CA ALA A 87 -1.11 9.93 1.49
C ALA A 87 -2.57 10.33 1.24
N HIS A 88 -2.81 11.63 1.12
CA HIS A 88 -4.12 12.20 0.89
C HIS A 88 -4.54 12.01 -0.58
N MET A 89 -5.08 10.82 -0.88
CA MET A 89 -5.69 10.45 -2.15
C MET A 89 -7.22 10.51 -2.05
N PRO A 90 -7.94 11.24 -2.93
CA PRO A 90 -9.39 11.22 -2.95
C PRO A 90 -9.92 9.80 -3.16
N LEU A 91 -10.70 9.29 -2.21
CA LEU A 91 -11.34 7.98 -2.29
C LEU A 91 -12.81 8.16 -2.68
N THR A 92 -13.26 7.47 -3.73
CA THR A 92 -14.67 7.36 -4.07
C THR A 92 -15.11 5.90 -4.11
N ILE A 93 -16.38 5.67 -3.77
CA ILE A 93 -17.07 4.40 -4.03
C ILE A 93 -18.33 4.73 -4.82
N ASN A 94 -18.45 4.20 -6.03
CA ASN A 94 -19.50 4.55 -7.00
C ASN A 94 -19.62 6.07 -7.17
N HIS A 95 -18.47 6.74 -7.40
CA HIS A 95 -18.33 8.19 -7.53
C HIS A 95 -18.76 9.03 -6.31
N ARG A 96 -19.09 8.41 -5.17
CA ARG A 96 -19.39 9.12 -3.92
C ARG A 96 -18.14 9.22 -3.07
N ALA A 97 -17.74 10.44 -2.73
CA ALA A 97 -16.58 10.70 -1.90
C ALA A 97 -16.68 9.99 -0.53
N LYS A 98 -15.57 9.39 -0.10
CA LYS A 98 -15.39 8.70 1.17
C LYS A 98 -14.16 9.23 1.88
N SER A 99 -14.21 9.23 3.21
CA SER A 99 -13.07 9.62 4.02
C SER A 99 -12.02 8.53 4.06
N LEU A 100 -10.75 8.90 3.92
CA LEU A 100 -9.60 8.09 4.33
C LEU A 100 -9.60 7.88 5.86
N TRP A 101 -8.71 7.01 6.35
CA TRP A 101 -8.53 6.70 7.77
C TRP A 101 -9.81 6.19 8.45
N ARG A 102 -10.66 5.54 7.67
CA ARG A 102 -11.94 4.94 8.06
C ARG A 102 -12.18 3.71 7.18
N SER A 103 -12.77 2.68 7.77
CA SER A 103 -13.23 1.52 7.00
C SER A 103 -14.62 1.75 6.41
N HIS A 104 -14.86 1.24 5.21
CA HIS A 104 -16.14 1.29 4.52
C HIS A 104 -16.53 -0.10 4.05
N GLN A 105 -17.82 -0.40 4.09
CA GLN A 105 -18.34 -1.62 3.47
C GLN A 105 -18.43 -1.41 1.95
N VAL A 106 -18.10 -2.46 1.21
CA VAL A 106 -18.29 -2.58 -0.23
C VAL A 106 -19.05 -3.87 -0.53
N LYS A 107 -19.77 -3.88 -1.62
CA LYS A 107 -20.54 -5.03 -2.12
C LYS A 107 -20.16 -5.35 -3.57
N PRO A 108 -20.50 -6.55 -4.07
CA PRO A 108 -20.27 -6.89 -5.46
C PRO A 108 -20.88 -5.83 -6.42
N GLY A 109 -20.10 -5.42 -7.41
CA GLY A 109 -20.42 -4.35 -8.37
C GLY A 109 -20.07 -2.93 -7.90
N ASP A 110 -19.56 -2.74 -6.67
CA ASP A 110 -19.05 -1.44 -6.26
C ASP A 110 -17.72 -1.14 -6.96
N ARG A 111 -17.62 0.07 -7.51
CA ARG A 111 -16.40 0.60 -8.12
C ARG A 111 -15.69 1.53 -7.14
N ILE A 112 -14.44 1.24 -6.82
CA ILE A 112 -13.61 1.97 -5.86
C ILE A 112 -12.48 2.67 -6.59
N GLU A 113 -12.34 3.97 -6.38
CA GLU A 113 -11.31 4.78 -7.04
C GLU A 113 -10.48 5.51 -6.00
N LEU A 114 -9.16 5.39 -6.12
CA LEU A 114 -8.20 6.30 -5.50
C LEU A 114 -7.67 7.25 -6.57
N GLY A 115 -8.05 8.52 -6.45
CA GLY A 115 -7.50 9.60 -7.26
C GLY A 115 -6.01 9.86 -6.97
N PHE A 116 -5.47 10.90 -7.60
CA PHE A 116 -4.10 11.32 -7.38
C PHE A 116 -3.89 11.96 -6.01
N ALA A 117 -2.74 11.71 -5.39
CA ALA A 117 -2.38 12.28 -4.11
C ALA A 117 -2.15 13.79 -4.22
N ASN A 118 -2.73 14.54 -3.30
CA ASN A 118 -2.47 15.98 -3.15
C ASN A 118 -1.37 16.24 -2.10
N GLU A 119 -1.25 15.35 -1.11
CA GLU A 119 -0.25 15.41 -0.04
C GLU A 119 0.28 14.01 0.25
N GLY A 120 1.60 13.88 0.42
CA GLY A 120 2.27 12.57 0.53
C GLY A 120 2.33 11.83 -0.81
N VAL A 121 2.92 10.63 -0.80
CA VAL A 121 3.19 9.85 -2.03
C VAL A 121 2.54 8.47 -2.03
N ARG A 122 2.43 7.82 -0.87
CA ARG A 122 1.97 6.43 -0.77
C ARG A 122 0.77 6.29 0.13
N ALA A 123 -0.25 5.60 -0.35
CA ALA A 123 -1.41 5.18 0.44
C ALA A 123 -1.50 3.65 0.45
N TYR A 124 -2.20 3.11 1.45
CA TYR A 124 -2.38 1.67 1.63
C TYR A 124 -3.86 1.34 1.58
N PHE A 125 -4.24 0.45 0.68
CA PHE A 125 -5.58 -0.10 0.56
C PHE A 125 -5.61 -1.49 1.19
N ALA A 126 -6.28 -1.61 2.32
CA ALA A 126 -6.47 -2.88 3.01
C ALA A 126 -7.91 -3.37 2.83
N VAL A 127 -8.06 -4.68 2.76
CA VAL A 127 -9.34 -5.40 2.77
C VAL A 127 -9.42 -6.25 4.04
N ALA A 128 -10.61 -6.41 4.63
CA ALA A 128 -10.82 -7.33 5.73
C ALA A 128 -10.42 -8.77 5.36
N GLY A 129 -9.62 -9.41 6.20
CA GLY A 129 -9.02 -10.72 5.93
C GLY A 129 -7.79 -10.70 5.02
N GLY A 130 -7.50 -9.58 4.34
CA GLY A 130 -6.39 -9.44 3.40
C GLY A 130 -6.64 -10.08 2.05
N PHE A 131 -5.64 -9.96 1.19
CA PHE A 131 -5.59 -10.63 -0.11
C PHE A 131 -4.98 -12.03 0.04
N ASP A 132 -5.60 -13.01 -0.61
CA ASP A 132 -5.12 -14.39 -0.64
C ASP A 132 -4.07 -14.55 -1.73
N ILE A 133 -2.82 -14.24 -1.37
CA ILE A 133 -1.66 -14.20 -2.26
C ILE A 133 -0.63 -15.24 -1.78
N PRO A 134 -0.09 -16.09 -2.68
CA PRO A 134 0.92 -17.05 -2.29
C PRO A 134 2.19 -16.34 -1.80
N THR A 135 2.74 -16.82 -0.69
CA THR A 135 3.96 -16.26 -0.12
C THR A 135 5.19 -16.82 -0.84
N ILE A 136 6.19 -15.98 -1.06
CA ILE A 136 7.52 -16.38 -1.53
C ILE A 136 8.53 -16.04 -0.43
N PHE A 137 9.26 -17.06 0.05
CA PHE A 137 10.11 -16.99 1.25
C PHE A 137 9.38 -16.40 2.47
N GLY A 138 8.12 -16.81 2.69
CA GLY A 138 7.33 -16.40 3.85
C GLY A 138 6.75 -14.99 3.79
N SER A 139 6.76 -14.34 2.62
CA SER A 139 6.18 -13.00 2.44
C SER A 139 5.50 -12.84 1.07
N THR A 140 4.39 -12.11 1.03
CA THR A 140 3.69 -11.69 -0.18
C THR A 140 4.23 -10.37 -0.75
N SER A 141 5.16 -9.70 -0.07
CA SER A 141 5.69 -8.41 -0.51
C SER A 141 6.35 -8.47 -1.87
N THR A 142 5.93 -7.55 -2.74
CA THR A 142 6.46 -7.40 -4.09
C THR A 142 7.74 -6.57 -4.08
N VAL A 143 8.80 -7.13 -4.65
CA VAL A 143 10.07 -6.46 -4.96
C VAL A 143 10.28 -6.52 -6.47
N VAL A 144 9.95 -5.42 -7.16
CA VAL A 144 9.96 -5.35 -8.63
C VAL A 144 11.34 -5.62 -9.23
N ARG A 145 12.40 -5.13 -8.59
CA ARG A 145 13.79 -5.33 -9.05
C ARG A 145 14.18 -6.80 -9.10
N GLU A 146 13.66 -7.59 -8.17
CA GLU A 146 13.94 -9.03 -8.04
C GLU A 146 12.87 -9.88 -8.74
N SER A 147 11.86 -9.25 -9.36
CA SER A 147 10.67 -9.93 -9.90
C SER A 147 10.07 -10.93 -8.91
N MET A 148 9.93 -10.52 -7.65
CA MET A 148 9.60 -11.42 -6.55
C MET A 148 8.36 -10.96 -5.76
N GLY A 149 7.49 -11.91 -5.39
CA GLY A 149 6.32 -11.69 -4.54
C GLY A 149 5.13 -11.05 -5.28
N GLY A 150 4.07 -10.70 -4.55
CA GLY A 150 2.79 -10.29 -5.14
C GLY A 150 2.19 -11.38 -6.04
N LEU A 151 1.53 -10.97 -7.13
CA LEU A 151 0.93 -11.90 -8.09
C LEU A 151 1.97 -12.55 -9.00
N ASN A 152 2.93 -11.76 -9.49
CA ASN A 152 3.87 -12.17 -10.55
C ASN A 152 5.24 -11.51 -10.43
N GLY A 153 5.57 -10.95 -9.26
CA GLY A 153 6.83 -10.21 -9.03
C GLY A 153 6.82 -8.77 -9.52
N GLY A 154 5.76 -8.32 -10.19
CA GLY A 154 5.64 -6.99 -10.76
C GLY A 154 4.56 -6.11 -10.13
N LYS A 155 4.40 -4.92 -10.68
CA LYS A 155 3.26 -4.05 -10.40
C LYS A 155 1.96 -4.66 -10.90
N LEU A 156 0.85 -4.29 -10.25
CA LEU A 156 -0.47 -4.68 -10.73
C LEU A 156 -0.71 -4.17 -12.16
N GLN A 157 -1.50 -4.93 -12.91
CA GLN A 157 -1.93 -4.66 -14.27
C GLN A 157 -3.47 -4.62 -14.36
N SER A 158 -3.98 -3.98 -15.41
CA SER A 158 -5.42 -4.02 -15.69
C SER A 158 -5.85 -5.46 -15.99
N GLY A 159 -6.97 -5.89 -15.41
CA GLY A 159 -7.47 -7.25 -15.49
C GLY A 159 -6.94 -8.19 -14.39
N ASP A 160 -5.97 -7.77 -13.57
CA ASP A 160 -5.50 -8.57 -12.44
C ASP A 160 -6.64 -8.85 -11.46
N VAL A 161 -6.66 -10.09 -10.96
CA VAL A 161 -7.63 -10.55 -9.96
C VAL A 161 -6.92 -10.61 -8.62
N LEU A 162 -7.52 -10.00 -7.61
CA LEU A 162 -7.03 -9.95 -6.23
C LEU A 162 -7.99 -10.75 -5.34
N PRO A 163 -7.76 -12.06 -5.13
CA PRO A 163 -8.65 -12.89 -4.34
C PRO A 163 -8.70 -12.43 -2.89
N CYS A 164 -9.89 -12.43 -2.30
CA CYS A 164 -10.09 -12.15 -0.88
C CYS A 164 -11.41 -12.75 -0.40
N LYS A 165 -11.55 -12.89 0.92
CA LYS A 165 -12.73 -13.53 1.52
C LYS A 165 -13.84 -12.52 1.77
N GLU A 166 -15.07 -13.00 1.72
CA GLU A 166 -16.22 -12.24 2.21
C GLU A 166 -16.08 -12.02 3.73
N ASP A 167 -16.30 -10.78 4.19
CA ASP A 167 -16.34 -10.45 5.61
C ASP A 167 -17.28 -9.27 5.88
N LEU A 168 -18.48 -9.61 6.36
CA LEU A 168 -19.50 -8.64 6.77
C LEU A 168 -19.67 -8.54 8.30
N ASN A 169 -19.00 -9.40 9.07
CA ASN A 169 -19.30 -9.60 10.50
C ASN A 169 -18.60 -8.58 11.42
N GLY A 170 -17.59 -7.86 10.91
CA GLY A 170 -16.86 -6.84 11.66
C GLY A 170 -17.46 -5.44 11.57
N ARG A 171 -17.13 -4.62 12.57
CA ARG A 171 -17.55 -3.22 12.66
C ARG A 171 -16.68 -2.33 11.79
N CYS A 172 -17.23 -1.21 11.35
CA CYS A 172 -16.44 -0.15 10.74
C CYS A 172 -15.77 0.71 11.81
N PHE A 173 -14.46 0.93 11.66
CA PHE A 173 -13.65 1.78 12.54
C PHE A 173 -13.18 3.04 11.83
N MET A 174 -12.75 4.02 12.61
CA MET A 174 -12.13 5.26 12.12
C MET A 174 -11.05 5.71 13.09
N LEU A 175 -9.92 6.17 12.55
CA LEU A 175 -8.89 6.83 13.35
C LEU A 175 -9.25 8.31 13.53
N PRO A 176 -9.40 8.82 14.77
CA PRO A 176 -9.65 10.25 14.99
C PRO A 176 -8.51 11.12 14.43
N ARG A 177 -8.85 12.32 13.95
CA ARG A 177 -7.89 13.19 13.25
C ARG A 177 -6.61 13.49 14.04
N GLY A 178 -6.71 13.68 15.36
CA GLY A 178 -5.55 13.98 16.22
C GLY A 178 -4.51 12.85 16.34
N TYR A 179 -4.83 11.63 15.90
CA TYR A 179 -3.90 10.49 15.88
C TYR A 179 -3.37 10.17 14.49
N ARG A 180 -3.76 10.93 13.47
CA ARG A 180 -3.30 10.72 12.10
C ARG A 180 -1.92 11.36 11.90
N PRO A 181 -1.00 10.71 11.17
CA PRO A 181 0.24 11.35 10.76
C PRO A 181 -0.04 12.60 9.93
N LEU A 182 0.81 13.62 10.09
CA LEU A 182 0.80 14.80 9.24
C LEU A 182 1.76 14.55 8.07
N TYR A 183 1.22 14.52 6.85
CA TYR A 183 2.01 14.49 5.63
C TYR A 183 2.14 15.93 5.13
N GLY A 184 3.34 16.36 4.79
CA GLY A 184 3.60 17.72 4.32
C GLY A 184 4.73 17.76 3.31
N HIS A 185 5.02 18.95 2.80
CA HIS A 185 6.09 19.17 1.81
C HIS A 185 7.50 19.16 2.43
N HIS A 186 7.59 19.24 3.76
CA HIS A 186 8.86 19.22 4.50
C HIS A 186 8.84 18.09 5.52
N ALA A 187 9.96 17.37 5.64
CA ALA A 187 10.15 16.32 6.62
C ALA A 187 11.42 16.59 7.44
N MET A 188 11.28 16.67 8.76
CA MET A 188 12.43 16.74 9.67
C MET A 188 12.81 15.30 10.07
N LEU A 189 13.98 14.85 9.63
CA LEU A 189 14.47 13.51 9.90
C LEU A 189 15.51 13.54 11.01
N ARG A 190 15.30 12.71 12.04
CA ARG A 190 16.32 12.45 13.05
C ARG A 190 17.29 11.40 12.51
N VAL A 191 18.58 11.66 12.65
CA VAL A 191 19.65 10.78 12.15
C VAL A 191 20.66 10.54 13.26
N ILE A 192 21.28 9.36 13.24
CA ILE A 192 22.38 9.00 14.15
C ILE A 192 23.66 8.96 13.30
N PRO A 193 24.72 9.72 13.66
CA PRO A 193 25.99 9.68 12.92
C PRO A 193 26.56 8.26 12.86
N GLY A 194 26.94 7.84 11.65
CA GLY A 194 27.53 6.52 11.41
C GLY A 194 29.04 6.48 11.64
N TYR A 195 29.62 5.28 11.50
CA TYR A 195 31.05 5.03 11.69
C TYR A 195 31.96 5.88 10.77
N GLN A 196 31.49 6.25 9.58
CA GLN A 196 32.24 7.04 8.61
C GLN A 196 32.20 8.56 8.85
N GLN A 197 31.54 9.04 9.92
CA GLN A 197 31.41 10.49 10.17
C GLN A 197 32.76 11.21 10.20
N HIS A 198 33.80 10.54 10.73
CA HIS A 198 35.15 11.09 10.86
C HIS A 198 35.89 11.21 9.52
N SER A 199 35.39 10.57 8.46
CA SER A 199 35.91 10.76 7.10
C SER A 199 35.52 12.10 6.49
N PHE A 200 34.59 12.84 7.10
CA PHE A 200 34.12 14.14 6.66
C PHE A 200 34.64 15.26 7.57
N SER A 201 34.93 16.43 6.99
CA SER A 201 35.38 17.59 7.75
C SER A 201 34.27 18.11 8.67
N ARG A 202 34.64 18.83 9.75
CA ARG A 202 33.67 19.47 10.65
C ARG A 202 32.70 20.41 9.91
N GLN A 203 33.17 21.06 8.84
CA GLN A 203 32.33 21.93 8.01
C GLN A 203 31.28 21.13 7.23
N GLN A 204 31.67 19.99 6.64
CA GLN A 204 30.75 19.10 5.93
C GLN A 204 29.71 18.49 6.86
N GLN A 205 30.14 18.05 8.05
CA GLN A 205 29.22 17.54 9.08
C GLN A 205 28.20 18.62 9.48
N ARG A 206 28.63 19.86 9.76
CA ARG A 206 27.71 20.96 10.06
C ARG A 206 26.74 21.24 8.91
N ARG A 207 27.24 21.28 7.68
CA ARG A 207 26.43 21.48 6.47
C ARG A 207 25.30 20.44 6.39
N PHE A 208 25.61 19.18 6.67
CA PHE A 208 24.63 18.08 6.65
C PHE A 208 23.46 18.28 7.59
N PHE A 209 23.69 18.84 8.79
CA PHE A 209 22.60 19.08 9.76
C PHE A 209 21.90 20.43 9.59
N SER A 210 22.54 21.41 8.95
CA SER A 210 22.03 22.78 8.88
C SER A 210 21.41 23.15 7.54
N HIS A 211 21.57 22.31 6.51
CA HIS A 211 21.00 22.57 5.18
C HIS A 211 19.71 21.80 4.98
N GLU A 212 18.85 22.40 4.17
CA GLU A 212 17.70 21.72 3.59
C GLU A 212 18.14 20.94 2.34
N TYR A 213 17.53 19.79 2.15
CA TYR A 213 17.78 18.88 1.04
C TYR A 213 16.48 18.64 0.27
N THR A 214 16.57 18.64 -1.06
CA THR A 214 15.42 18.43 -1.93
C THR A 214 15.45 17.02 -2.49
N VAL A 215 14.35 16.28 -2.31
CA VAL A 215 14.23 14.93 -2.87
C VAL A 215 14.25 15.01 -4.40
N SER A 216 15.19 14.31 -5.01
CA SER A 216 15.34 14.20 -6.46
C SER A 216 14.19 13.38 -7.07
N ILE A 217 13.83 13.70 -8.31
CA ILE A 217 12.88 12.92 -9.13
C ILE A 217 13.34 11.49 -9.41
N HIS A 218 14.63 11.19 -9.21
CA HIS A 218 15.21 9.85 -9.38
C HIS A 218 15.17 9.01 -8.09
N SER A 219 14.19 9.27 -7.22
CA SER A 219 13.97 8.52 -5.97
C SER A 219 12.96 7.41 -6.18
N ASP A 220 13.20 6.24 -5.60
CA ASP A 220 12.33 5.07 -5.71
C ASP A 220 12.26 4.29 -4.38
N ARG A 221 11.85 3.02 -4.43
CA ARG A 221 11.79 2.15 -3.24
C ARG A 221 13.16 1.65 -2.77
N MET A 222 14.21 1.76 -3.58
CA MET A 222 15.58 1.44 -3.16
C MET A 222 16.18 2.56 -2.30
N GLY A 223 15.82 3.81 -2.58
CA GLY A 223 16.28 4.94 -1.79
C GLY A 223 15.76 6.29 -2.27
N CYS A 224 15.82 7.27 -1.37
CA CYS A 224 15.61 8.67 -1.68
C CYS A 224 16.94 9.34 -1.99
N ARG A 225 17.06 9.95 -3.17
CA ARG A 225 18.22 10.77 -3.53
C ARG A 225 17.95 12.22 -3.15
N LEU A 226 18.92 12.86 -2.50
CA LEU A 226 18.88 14.21 -1.95
C LEU A 226 19.84 15.15 -2.67
#